data_AF-A0A2H0DFX2-F1
#
_entry.id   AF-A0A2H0DFX2-F1
#
_cell.length_a   1.000
_cell.length_b   1.000
_cell.length_c   1.000
_cell.angle_alpha   90.00
_cell.angle_beta   90.00
_cell.angle_gamma   90.00
#
_symmetry.space_group_name_H-M   'P 1'
#
loop_
_entity.id
_entity.type
_entity.pdbx_description
1 polymer ?
#
loop_
_entity_poly.entity_id
_entity_poly.type
_entity_poly.pdbx_seq_one_letter_code
_entity_poly.pdbx_strand_id
1 'polypeptide(L)'
;MTKESKKNKLSRDNHSLLMTILVDLFSQRKTLLLLVLLVSISAIAVTWSTQKARELNSQWAKLVDNRNKINVDWRKLRLEYRALAEHSRIENLARKKLNMQPVTADKEKVIR
;
A
#
# COMPACT_ATOMS: atom_id res chain seq x y z
N MET A 1 13.53 -62.70 19.25
CA MET A 1 13.39 -62.27 17.84
C MET A 1 11.94 -61.87 17.53
N THR A 2 11.27 -61.11 18.42
CA THR A 2 9.79 -61.06 18.51
C THR A 2 9.18 -59.66 18.64
N LYS A 3 9.97 -58.59 18.49
CA LYS A 3 9.47 -57.20 18.63
C LYS A 3 9.24 -56.47 17.30
N GLU A 4 9.92 -56.88 16.23
CA GLU A 4 9.82 -56.26 14.89
C GLU A 4 8.47 -56.56 14.19
N SER A 5 7.94 -57.78 14.35
CA SER A 5 6.72 -58.23 13.64
C SER A 5 5.42 -57.58 14.15
N LYS A 6 5.33 -57.21 15.44
CA LYS A 6 4.13 -56.57 16.02
C LYS A 6 3.97 -55.10 15.63
N LYS A 7 5.08 -54.38 15.40
CA LYS A 7 5.06 -52.95 15.05
C LYS A 7 4.52 -52.71 13.63
N ASN A 8 4.69 -53.69 12.75
CA ASN A 8 4.28 -53.63 11.34
C ASN A 8 2.77 -53.95 11.13
N LYS A 9 2.12 -54.67 12.05
CA LYS A 9 0.65 -54.87 12.03
C LYS A 9 -0.12 -53.67 12.58
N LEU A 10 0.35 -53.06 13.66
CA LEU A 10 -0.34 -51.91 14.28
C LEU A 10 -0.43 -50.70 13.32
N SER A 11 0.53 -50.54 12.40
CA SER A 11 0.47 -49.47 11.40
C SER A 11 -0.38 -49.82 10.18
N ARG A 12 -0.48 -51.11 9.81
CA ARG A 12 -1.20 -51.57 8.59
C ARG A 12 -2.72 -51.55 8.78
N ASP A 13 -3.19 -51.81 10.01
CA ASP A 13 -4.61 -51.82 10.35
C ASP A 13 -5.15 -50.40 10.62
N ASN A 14 -4.30 -49.51 11.16
CA ASN A 14 -4.68 -48.12 11.41
C ASN A 14 -4.82 -47.30 10.12
N HIS A 15 -4.00 -47.57 9.10
CA HIS A 15 -4.13 -46.91 7.80
C HIS A 15 -5.39 -47.35 7.06
N SER A 16 -5.81 -48.63 7.15
CA SER A 16 -7.04 -49.05 6.48
C SER A 16 -8.28 -48.52 7.20
N LEU A 17 -8.34 -48.56 8.54
CA LEU A 17 -9.53 -48.10 9.29
C LEU A 17 -9.74 -46.58 9.18
N LEU A 18 -8.69 -45.78 9.33
CA LEU A 18 -8.78 -44.34 9.17
C LEU A 18 -9.12 -43.95 7.74
N MET A 19 -8.56 -44.65 6.75
CA MET A 19 -8.87 -44.44 5.34
C MET A 19 -10.31 -44.86 5.02
N THR A 20 -10.83 -45.94 5.60
CA THR A 20 -12.22 -46.38 5.41
C THR A 20 -13.21 -45.42 6.06
N ILE A 21 -12.96 -44.90 7.27
CA ILE A 21 -13.83 -43.90 7.91
C ILE A 21 -13.82 -42.59 7.13
N LEU A 22 -12.65 -42.14 6.64
CA LEU A 22 -12.56 -40.98 5.76
C LEU A 22 -13.39 -41.19 4.49
N VAL A 23 -13.24 -42.33 3.82
CA VAL A 23 -13.99 -42.62 2.59
C VAL A 23 -15.50 -42.79 2.83
N ASP A 24 -15.90 -43.41 3.95
CA ASP A 24 -17.31 -43.66 4.28
C ASP A 24 -18.03 -42.36 4.68
N LEU A 25 -17.35 -41.47 5.44
CA LEU A 25 -17.88 -40.13 5.74
C LEU A 25 -18.07 -39.29 4.47
N PHE A 26 -17.14 -39.44 3.52
CA PHE A 26 -17.21 -38.80 2.22
C PHE A 26 -18.31 -39.42 1.33
N SER A 27 -18.52 -40.74 1.37
CA SER A 27 -19.47 -41.43 0.48
C SER A 27 -20.93 -41.42 0.97
N GLN A 28 -21.17 -41.56 2.28
CA GLN A 28 -22.51 -41.61 2.89
C GLN A 28 -23.22 -40.25 2.84
N ARG A 29 -22.48 -39.14 2.98
CA ARG A 29 -23.04 -37.78 3.07
C ARG A 29 -22.46 -36.87 1.99
N LYS A 30 -22.90 -37.11 0.74
CA LYS A 30 -22.56 -36.28 -0.44
C LYS A 30 -22.74 -34.78 -0.22
N THR A 31 -23.70 -34.38 0.62
CA THR A 31 -23.95 -32.98 1.01
C THR A 31 -22.82 -32.35 1.83
N LEU A 32 -22.25 -33.09 2.78
CA LEU A 32 -21.08 -32.62 3.55
C LEU A 32 -19.85 -32.50 2.66
N LEU A 33 -19.68 -33.46 1.75
CA LEU A 33 -18.60 -33.46 0.78
C LEU A 33 -18.65 -32.21 -0.13
N LEU A 34 -19.83 -31.89 -0.64
CA LEU A 34 -20.09 -30.69 -1.43
C LEU A 34 -19.77 -29.42 -0.62
N LEU A 35 -20.18 -29.36 0.65
CA LEU A 35 -19.91 -28.23 1.53
C LEU A 35 -18.41 -28.01 1.76
N VAL A 36 -17.66 -29.08 2.03
CA VAL A 36 -16.20 -29.02 2.22
C VAL A 36 -15.50 -28.55 0.95
N LEU A 37 -15.93 -29.05 -0.21
CA LEU A 37 -15.40 -28.62 -1.50
C LEU A 37 -15.66 -27.11 -1.72
N LEU A 38 -16.88 -26.66 -1.47
CA LEU A 38 -17.28 -25.27 -1.65
C LEU A 38 -16.49 -24.32 -0.74
N VAL A 39 -16.29 -24.68 0.53
CA VAL A 39 -15.47 -23.92 1.49
C VAL A 39 -14.00 -23.91 1.07
N SER A 40 -13.46 -25.03 0.60
CA SER A 40 -12.07 -25.10 0.12
C SER A 40 -11.85 -24.20 -1.09
N ILE A 41 -12.76 -24.22 -2.06
CA ILE A 41 -12.73 -23.33 -3.24
C ILE A 41 -12.83 -21.87 -2.80
N SER A 42 -13.71 -21.55 -1.85
CA SER A 42 -13.86 -20.20 -1.30
C SER A 42 -12.57 -19.70 -0.66
N ALA A 43 -11.91 -20.51 0.17
CA ALA A 43 -10.65 -20.15 0.82
C ALA A 43 -9.54 -19.85 -0.18
N ILE A 44 -9.43 -20.67 -1.24
CA ILE A 44 -8.46 -20.46 -2.32
C ILE A 44 -8.79 -19.16 -3.08
N ALA A 45 -10.06 -18.94 -3.42
CA ALA A 45 -10.50 -17.75 -4.14
C ALA A 45 -10.21 -16.45 -3.38
N VAL A 46 -10.49 -16.41 -2.06
CA VAL A 46 -10.22 -15.26 -1.19
C VAL A 46 -8.71 -14.99 -1.09
N THR A 47 -7.91 -16.03 -0.89
CA THR A 47 -6.45 -15.92 -0.80
C THR A 47 -5.85 -15.45 -2.13
N TRP A 48 -6.36 -15.96 -3.25
CA TRP A 48 -5.90 -15.58 -4.58
C TRP A 48 -6.25 -14.13 -4.92
N SER A 49 -7.45 -13.68 -4.56
CA SER A 49 -7.87 -12.28 -4.69
C SER A 49 -6.93 -11.33 -3.91
N THR A 50 -6.50 -11.74 -2.73
CA THR A 50 -5.57 -10.97 -1.89
C THR A 50 -4.16 -10.92 -2.49
N GLN A 51 -3.70 -12.00 -3.13
CA GLN A 51 -2.38 -12.02 -3.75
C GLN A 51 -2.34 -11.18 -5.04
N LYS A 52 -3.41 -11.21 -5.85
CA LYS A 52 -3.59 -10.34 -7.03
C LYS A 52 -3.57 -8.85 -6.67
N ALA A 53 -4.03 -8.50 -5.47
CA ALA A 53 -3.96 -7.14 -4.97
C ALA A 53 -2.52 -6.64 -4.84
N ARG A 54 -1.52 -7.49 -4.53
CA ARG A 54 -0.12 -7.03 -4.37
C ARG A 54 0.52 -6.59 -5.68
N GLU A 55 0.24 -7.26 -6.80
CA GLU A 55 0.83 -6.92 -8.09
C GLU A 55 0.10 -5.75 -8.77
N LEU A 56 -1.24 -5.72 -8.71
CA LEU A 56 -2.02 -4.62 -9.24
C LEU A 56 -1.80 -3.34 -8.42
N ASN A 57 -1.71 -3.45 -7.09
CA ASN A 57 -1.42 -2.31 -6.21
C ASN A 57 -0.02 -1.73 -6.47
N SER A 58 0.95 -2.52 -6.94
CA SER A 58 2.28 -2.00 -7.31
C SER A 58 2.22 -1.06 -8.51
N GLN A 59 1.42 -1.40 -9.54
CA GLN A 59 1.25 -0.53 -10.71
C GLN A 59 0.46 0.74 -10.37
N TRP A 60 -0.62 0.59 -9.59
CA TRP A 60 -1.39 1.73 -9.08
C TRP A 60 -0.53 2.64 -8.19
N ALA A 61 0.29 2.07 -7.30
CA ALA A 61 1.19 2.82 -6.43
C ALA A 61 2.24 3.61 -7.24
N LYS A 62 2.78 3.03 -8.33
CA LYS A 62 3.73 3.75 -9.21
C LYS A 62 3.09 4.95 -9.91
N LEU A 63 1.85 4.81 -10.38
CA LEU A 63 1.15 5.91 -11.05
C LEU A 63 0.80 7.05 -10.06
N VAL A 64 0.44 6.69 -8.83
CA VAL A 64 0.20 7.62 -7.73
C VAL A 64 1.49 8.34 -7.31
N ASP A 65 2.61 7.63 -7.25
CA ASP A 65 3.92 8.22 -6.93
C ASP A 65 4.34 9.29 -7.96
N ASN A 66 4.21 8.99 -9.26
CA ASN A 66 4.49 9.95 -10.32
C ASN A 66 3.61 11.20 -10.21
N ARG A 67 2.32 11.04 -9.89
CA ARG A 67 1.41 12.17 -9.69
C ARG A 67 1.80 12.99 -8.45
N ASN A 68 2.27 12.34 -7.39
CA ASN A 68 2.71 13.02 -6.17
C ASN A 68 3.96 13.87 -6.41
N LYS A 69 4.93 13.37 -7.18
CA LYS A 69 6.14 14.13 -7.55
C LYS A 69 5.79 15.45 -8.22
N ILE A 70 4.96 15.41 -9.26
CA ILE A 70 4.53 16.62 -10.00
C ILE A 70 3.79 17.60 -9.07
N ASN A 71 2.93 17.11 -8.18
CA ASN A 71 2.20 17.96 -7.22
C ASN A 71 3.13 18.63 -6.19
N VAL A 72 4.24 18.00 -5.82
CA VAL A 72 5.24 18.62 -4.94
C VAL A 72 5.91 19.78 -5.67
N ASP A 73 6.37 19.56 -6.90
CA ASP A 73 7.03 20.59 -7.71
C ASP A 73 6.10 21.78 -7.97
N TRP A 74 4.83 21.51 -8.28
CA TRP A 74 3.82 22.55 -8.48
C TRP A 74 3.56 23.39 -7.23
N ARG A 75 3.54 22.76 -6.05
CA ARG A 75 3.40 23.47 -4.78
C ARG A 75 4.63 24.32 -4.48
N LYS A 76 5.83 23.80 -4.74
CA LYS A 76 7.08 24.54 -4.60
C LYS A 76 7.09 25.78 -5.49
N LEU A 77 6.80 25.62 -6.78
CA LEU A 77 6.73 26.74 -7.73
C LEU A 77 5.72 27.80 -7.29
N ARG A 78 4.55 27.39 -6.82
CA ARG A 78 3.53 28.33 -6.31
C ARG A 78 4.01 29.12 -5.09
N LEU A 79 4.80 28.50 -4.21
CA LEU A 79 5.41 29.18 -3.06
C LEU A 79 6.48 30.18 -3.50
N GLU A 80 7.30 29.82 -4.49
CA GLU A 80 8.30 30.72 -5.08
C GLU A 80 7.63 31.95 -5.72
N TYR A 81 6.58 31.77 -6.52
CA TYR A 81 5.81 32.89 -7.09
C TYR A 81 5.19 33.79 -6.02
N ARG A 82 4.66 33.21 -4.93
CA ARG A 82 4.11 34.01 -3.83
C ARG A 82 5.18 34.80 -3.09
N ALA A 83 6.35 34.21 -2.86
CA ALA A 83 7.48 34.93 -2.26
C ALA A 83 7.94 36.10 -3.14
N LEU A 84 8.04 35.88 -4.46
CA LEU A 84 8.39 36.92 -5.42
C LEU A 84 7.31 38.00 -5.53
N ALA A 85 6.03 37.61 -5.50
CA ALA A 85 4.90 38.52 -5.59
C ALA A 85 4.72 39.36 -4.32
N GLU A 86 4.92 38.81 -3.13
CA GLU A 86 4.87 39.59 -1.88
C GLU A 86 5.99 40.62 -1.86
N HIS A 87 7.24 40.24 -2.16
CA HIS A 87 8.35 41.20 -2.16
C HIS A 87 8.19 42.26 -3.26
N SER A 88 7.89 41.86 -4.50
CA SER A 88 7.70 42.79 -5.62
C SER A 88 6.47 43.70 -5.43
N ARG A 89 5.37 43.19 -4.87
CA ARG A 89 4.17 43.98 -4.63
C ARG A 89 4.38 44.99 -3.51
N ILE A 90 5.04 44.62 -2.42
CA ILE A 90 5.36 45.55 -1.33
C ILE A 90 6.29 46.67 -1.84
N GLU A 91 7.33 46.32 -2.60
CA GLU A 91 8.31 47.30 -3.11
C GLU A 91 7.68 48.26 -4.13
N ASN A 92 6.83 47.77 -5.03
CA ASN A 92 6.10 48.62 -5.97
C ASN A 92 5.00 49.44 -5.30
N LEU A 93 4.31 48.90 -4.30
CA LEU A 93 3.32 49.66 -3.54
C LEU A 93 4.01 50.77 -2.71
N ALA A 94 5.17 50.49 -2.12
CA ALA A 94 5.99 51.47 -1.41
C ALA A 94 6.52 52.55 -2.36
N ARG A 95 7.09 52.19 -3.52
CA ARG A 95 7.53 53.18 -4.52
C ARG A 95 6.38 54.06 -5.01
N LYS A 96 5.24 53.46 -5.39
CA LYS A 96 4.13 54.20 -6.01
C LYS A 96 3.27 54.99 -5.02
N LYS A 97 2.99 54.46 -3.82
CA LYS A 97 2.17 55.15 -2.82
C LYS A 97 2.96 56.06 -1.89
N LEU A 98 4.24 55.77 -1.63
CA LEU A 98 5.08 56.55 -0.71
C LEU A 98 6.17 57.38 -1.41
N ASN A 99 6.24 57.41 -2.76
CA ASN A 99 7.27 58.15 -3.52
C ASN A 99 8.70 57.87 -3.05
N MET A 100 8.97 56.65 -2.55
CA MET A 100 10.31 56.27 -2.11
C MET A 100 11.23 56.12 -3.33
N GLN A 101 12.14 57.08 -3.51
CA GLN A 101 13.29 56.92 -4.40
C GLN A 101 14.40 56.14 -3.68
N PRO A 102 15.14 55.26 -4.38
CA PRO A 102 16.32 54.63 -3.79
C PRO A 102 17.31 55.73 -3.37
N VAL A 103 17.72 55.70 -2.11
CA VAL A 103 18.63 56.70 -1.56
C VAL A 103 20.03 56.41 -2.12
N THR A 104 20.46 57.19 -3.10
CA THR A 104 21.85 57.18 -3.58
C THR A 104 22.77 57.61 -2.44
N ALA A 105 23.98 57.02 -2.38
CA ALA A 105 24.99 57.22 -1.32
C ALA A 105 25.37 58.69 -1.01
N ASP A 106 24.90 59.65 -1.81
CA ASP A 106 25.09 61.09 -1.63
C ASP A 106 24.07 61.74 -0.67
N LYS A 107 23.06 60.99 -0.18
CA LYS A 107 21.99 61.51 0.72
C LYS A 107 21.86 60.77 2.05
N GLU A 108 22.92 60.13 2.52
CA GLU A 108 22.94 59.52 3.86
C GLU A 108 23.34 60.56 4.91
N LYS A 109 22.40 60.97 5.77
CA LYS A 109 22.71 61.77 6.96
C LYS A 109 22.50 60.90 8.20
N VAL A 110 23.60 60.35 8.72
CA VAL A 110 23.62 59.62 9.99
C VAL A 110 23.41 60.63 11.12
N ILE A 111 22.30 60.48 11.84
CA ILE A 111 22.02 61.24 13.04
C ILE A 111 22.38 60.33 14.22
N ARG A 112 23.34 60.77 15.02
CA ARG A 112 23.85 60.06 16.20
C ARG A 112 22.94 60.28 17.42
#